data_AF-A0A7S1REG8-F1
#
_entry.id   AF-A0A7S1REG8-F1
#
_cell.length_a   1.000
_cell.length_b   1.000
_cell.length_c   1.000
_cell.angle_alpha   90.00
_cell.angle_beta   90.00
_cell.angle_gamma   90.00
#
_symmetry.space_group_name_H-M   'P 1'
#
loop_
_entity.id
_entity.type
_entity.pdbx_description
1 polymer ?
#
loop_
_entity_poly.entity_id
_entity_poly.type
_entity_poly.pdbx_seq_one_letter_code
_entity_poly.pdbx_strand_id
1 'polypeptide(L)'
;VIFEILVTGVGSSLAHTTKVLVRHPLKICVLLADTLPRASHFYLNFMVLHWGTHFMNLTRYFNLLKFLTLRSVCKEERARELSEPEDQDWYGFGGRSARFTETMVIGLVFCSVSPLITLLTFINFFICKVVYGYLL
;
A
#
# COMPACT_ATOMS: atom_id res chain seq x y z
N VAL A 1 -3.07 0.14 -8.37
CA VAL A 1 -2.18 -1.04 -8.54
C VAL A 1 -1.39 -1.02 -9.84
N ILE A 2 -1.93 -1.48 -11.00
CA ILE A 2 -1.11 -1.61 -12.23
C ILE A 2 -0.53 -0.26 -12.69
N PHE A 3 -1.34 0.79 -12.65
CA PHE A 3 -0.89 2.14 -12.99
C PHE A 3 0.27 2.63 -12.11
N GLU A 4 0.17 2.47 -10.78
CA GLU A 4 1.23 2.89 -9.85
C GLU A 4 2.53 2.13 -10.10
N ILE A 5 2.45 0.81 -10.31
CA ILE A 5 3.63 -0.02 -10.58
C ILE A 5 4.28 0.35 -11.90
N LEU A 6 3.47 0.61 -12.95
CA LEU A 6 3.98 1.06 -14.24
C LEU A 6 4.61 2.46 -14.16
N VAL A 7 3.98 3.40 -13.48
CA VAL A 7 4.52 4.76 -13.32
C VAL A 7 5.86 4.72 -12.56
N THR A 8 5.91 3.97 -11.45
CA THR A 8 7.11 3.87 -10.63
C THR A 8 8.23 3.09 -11.35
N GLY A 9 7.88 2.11 -12.18
CA GLY A 9 8.81 1.35 -12.99
C GLY A 9 9.34 2.08 -14.23
N VAL A 10 8.56 2.99 -14.84
CA VAL A 10 8.91 3.73 -16.06
C VAL A 10 9.77 4.98 -15.76
N GLY A 11 9.82 5.43 -14.51
CA GLY A 11 10.77 6.42 -14.01
C GLY A 11 10.13 7.65 -13.36
N SER A 12 10.95 8.60 -12.93
CA SER A 12 10.53 9.79 -12.16
C SER A 12 9.69 10.81 -12.93
N SER A 13 9.64 10.74 -14.26
CA SER A 13 8.83 11.65 -15.09
C SER A 13 8.27 10.95 -16.33
N LEU A 14 6.96 10.71 -16.31
CA LEU A 14 6.24 10.12 -17.44
C LEU A 14 6.35 11.00 -18.71
N ALA A 15 6.28 12.33 -18.56
CA ALA A 15 6.37 13.26 -19.68
C ALA A 15 7.74 13.22 -20.38
N HIS A 16 8.82 13.06 -19.60
CA HIS A 16 10.16 12.89 -20.16
C HIS A 16 10.29 11.55 -20.89
N THR A 17 9.83 10.46 -20.27
CA THR A 17 9.90 9.12 -20.86
C THR A 17 9.10 9.03 -22.16
N THR A 18 7.90 9.62 -22.23
CA THR A 18 7.10 9.66 -23.47
C THR A 18 7.83 10.38 -24.61
N LYS A 19 8.49 11.52 -24.32
CA LYS A 19 9.27 12.26 -25.33
C LYS A 19 10.44 11.43 -25.88
N VAL A 20 11.13 10.68 -25.01
CA VAL A 20 12.23 9.79 -25.41
C VAL A 20 11.71 8.63 -26.25
N LEU A 21 10.59 8.03 -25.86
CA LEU A 21 10.00 6.87 -26.52
C LEU A 21 9.49 7.19 -27.93
N VAL A 22 8.84 8.35 -28.12
CA VAL A 22 8.39 8.82 -29.44
C VAL A 22 9.58 9.02 -30.39
N ARG A 23 10.72 9.49 -29.89
CA ARG A 23 11.93 9.71 -30.71
C ARG A 23 12.71 8.42 -30.96
N HIS A 24 12.70 7.48 -30.01
CA HIS A 24 13.45 6.23 -30.08
C HIS A 24 12.67 5.07 -29.42
N PRO A 25 11.78 4.39 -30.16
CA PRO A 25 10.87 3.39 -29.58
C PRO A 25 11.58 2.17 -28.99
N LEU A 26 12.74 1.78 -29.54
CA LEU A 26 13.51 0.62 -29.06
C LEU A 26 14.31 0.88 -27.77
N LYS A 27 14.43 2.14 -27.32
CA LYS A 27 15.15 2.46 -26.08
C LYS A 27 14.40 2.07 -24.80
N ILE A 28 13.15 1.63 -24.92
CA ILE A 28 12.32 1.24 -23.77
C ILE A 28 12.96 0.12 -22.94
N CYS A 29 13.53 -0.91 -23.57
CA CYS A 29 14.15 -2.02 -22.85
C CYS A 29 15.37 -1.58 -22.04
N VAL A 30 16.18 -0.68 -22.60
CA VAL A 30 17.36 -0.11 -21.91
C VAL A 30 16.92 0.78 -20.75
N LEU A 31 15.87 1.58 -20.95
CA LEU A 31 15.32 2.43 -19.91
C LEU A 31 14.78 1.60 -18.75
N LEU A 32 13.98 0.56 -19.03
CA LEU A 32 13.46 -0.36 -18.02
C LEU A 32 14.58 -1.09 -17.28
N ALA A 33 15.63 -1.55 -17.98
CA ALA A 33 16.77 -2.19 -17.33
C ALA A 33 17.47 -1.27 -16.31
N ASP A 34 17.48 0.04 -16.55
CA ASP A 34 18.08 1.03 -15.65
C ASP A 34 17.11 1.51 -14.54
N THR A 35 15.80 1.52 -14.78
CA THR A 35 14.80 2.00 -13.81
C THR A 35 14.29 0.91 -12.88
N LEU A 36 14.15 -0.34 -13.33
CA LEU A 36 13.61 -1.44 -12.54
C LEU A 36 14.40 -1.72 -11.24
N PRO A 37 15.75 -1.74 -11.23
CA PRO A 37 16.50 -1.92 -9.98
C PRO A 37 16.26 -0.79 -8.98
N ARG A 38 16.17 0.46 -9.44
CA ARG A 38 15.86 1.62 -8.58
C ARG A 38 14.45 1.55 -8.01
N ALA A 39 13.47 1.19 -8.84
CA ALA A 39 12.10 0.96 -8.39
C ALA A 39 12.03 -0.18 -7.36
N SER A 40 12.82 -1.24 -7.53
CA SER A 40 12.88 -2.35 -6.57
C SER A 40 13.33 -1.89 -5.18
N HIS A 41 14.35 -1.02 -5.09
CA HIS A 41 14.80 -0.46 -3.81
C HIS A 41 13.74 0.43 -3.15
N PHE A 42 13.03 1.24 -3.94
CA PHE A 42 11.90 2.02 -3.45
C PHE A 42 10.82 1.09 -2.85
N TYR A 43 10.45 0.03 -3.56
CA TYR A 43 9.42 -0.90 -3.10
C TYR A 43 9.83 -1.73 -1.89
N LEU A 44 11.12 -2.07 -1.72
CA LEU A 44 11.62 -2.70 -0.50
C LEU A 44 11.35 -1.82 0.73
N ASN A 45 11.64 -0.52 0.65
CA ASN A 45 11.37 0.43 1.73
C ASN A 45 9.87 0.66 1.94
N PHE A 46 9.11 0.77 0.83
CA PHE A 46 7.66 0.93 0.87
C PHE A 46 6.97 -0.23 1.60
N MET A 47 7.39 -1.47 1.34
CA MET A 47 6.85 -2.66 2.02
C MET A 47 7.01 -2.60 3.53
N VAL A 48 8.21 -2.23 4.01
CA VAL A 48 8.49 -2.12 5.45
C VAL A 48 7.64 -1.03 6.10
N LEU A 49 7.47 0.11 5.41
CA LEU A 49 6.59 1.18 5.88
C LEU A 49 5.12 0.71 5.97
N HIS A 50 4.69 -0.12 5.02
CA HIS A 50 3.32 -0.64 4.98
C HIS A 50 2.99 -1.50 6.22
N TRP A 51 3.96 -2.21 6.78
CA TRP A 51 3.78 -2.97 8.02
C TRP A 51 3.32 -2.09 9.19
N GLY A 52 3.91 -0.89 9.32
CA GLY A 52 3.50 0.08 10.33
C GLY A 52 2.03 0.43 10.22
N THR A 53 1.51 0.59 8.99
CA THR A 53 0.10 0.87 8.76
C THR A 53 -0.82 -0.28 9.19
N HIS A 54 -0.38 -1.54 9.04
CA HIS A 54 -1.12 -2.69 9.53
C HIS A 54 -1.22 -2.67 11.06
N PHE A 55 -0.10 -2.43 11.76
CA PHE A 55 -0.09 -2.31 13.22
C PHE A 55 -0.94 -1.14 13.73
N MET A 56 -0.96 -0.01 13.03
CA MET A 56 -1.84 1.10 13.39
C MET A 56 -3.32 0.70 13.38
N ASN A 57 -3.75 -0.22 12.52
CA ASN A 57 -5.15 -0.67 12.54
C ASN A 57 -5.53 -1.45 13.80
N LEU A 58 -4.56 -2.02 14.54
CA LEU A 58 -4.85 -2.68 15.82
C LEU A 58 -5.44 -1.71 16.84
N THR A 59 -5.06 -0.43 16.78
CA THR A 59 -5.57 0.58 17.71
C THR A 59 -6.92 1.16 17.27
N ARG A 60 -7.43 0.77 16.08
CA ARG A 60 -8.65 1.34 15.46
C ARG A 60 -8.68 2.87 15.56
N TYR A 61 -7.54 3.50 15.26
CA TYR A 61 -7.30 4.91 15.53
C TYR A 61 -8.33 5.87 14.93
N PHE A 62 -8.96 5.51 13.80
CA PHE A 62 -10.05 6.30 13.22
C PHE A 62 -11.34 6.25 14.05
N ASN A 63 -11.74 5.08 14.55
CA ASN A 63 -12.87 4.97 15.48
C ASN A 63 -12.60 5.74 16.76
N LEU A 64 -11.36 5.65 17.29
CA LEU A 64 -10.96 6.41 18.46
C LEU A 64 -11.03 7.92 18.20
N LEU A 65 -10.54 8.38 17.05
CA LEU A 65 -10.63 9.79 16.67
C LEU A 65 -12.08 10.25 16.57
N LYS A 66 -12.95 9.45 15.93
CA LYS A 66 -14.40 9.71 15.83
C LYS A 66 -15.05 9.77 17.21
N PHE A 67 -14.69 8.88 18.12
CA PHE A 67 -15.18 8.90 19.49
C PHE A 67 -14.73 10.16 20.24
N LEU A 68 -13.45 10.52 20.15
CA LEU A 68 -12.90 11.71 20.81
C LEU A 68 -13.52 13.00 20.29
N THR A 69 -13.78 13.10 18.98
CA THR A 69 -14.45 14.26 18.39
C THR A 69 -15.94 14.31 18.72
N LEU A 70 -16.62 13.16 18.80
CA LEU A 70 -18.03 13.12 19.20
C LEU A 70 -18.23 13.38 20.70
N ARG A 71 -17.28 12.95 21.54
CA ARG A 71 -17.31 13.19 22.99
C ARG A 71 -17.24 14.67 23.35
N SER A 72 -16.62 15.52 22.51
CA SER A 72 -16.59 16.96 22.76
C SER A 72 -17.93 17.65 22.47
N VAL A 73 -18.82 17.00 21.72
CA VAL A 73 -20.12 17.56 21.29
C VAL A 73 -21.31 16.86 21.95
N CYS A 74 -21.20 15.58 22.29
CA CYS A 74 -22.27 14.73 22.78
C CYS A 74 -21.89 14.04 24.10
N LYS A 75 -22.90 13.60 24.86
CA LYS A 75 -22.69 12.73 26.03
C LYS A 75 -22.01 11.42 25.61
N GLU A 76 -21.23 10.86 26.53
CA GLU A 76 -20.33 9.73 26.26
C GLU A 76 -21.04 8.50 25.67
N GLU A 77 -22.21 8.14 26.19
CA GLU A 77 -23.01 7.02 25.67
C GLU A 77 -23.39 7.23 24.20
N ARG A 78 -23.86 8.43 23.86
CA ARG A 78 -24.25 8.77 22.49
C ARG A 78 -23.04 8.86 21.56
N ALA A 79 -21.92 9.37 22.05
CA ALA A 79 -20.67 9.41 21.29
C ALA A 79 -20.17 8.00 20.97
N ARG A 80 -20.30 7.06 21.91
CA ARG A 80 -19.96 5.64 21.70
C ARG A 80 -20.84 5.01 20.61
N GLU A 81 -22.16 5.12 20.74
CA GLU A 81 -23.14 4.61 19.76
C GLU A 81 -22.92 5.15 18.35
N LEU A 82 -22.51 6.41 18.21
CA LEU A 82 -22.27 7.02 16.91
C LEU A 82 -20.88 6.67 16.35
N SER A 83 -19.93 6.32 17.21
CA SER A 83 -18.55 5.98 16.83
C SER A 83 -18.38 4.53 16.39
N GLU A 84 -19.26 3.63 16.84
CA GLU A 84 -19.30 2.21 16.48
C GLU A 84 -20.55 1.93 15.63
N PRO A 85 -20.50 1.06 14.61
CA PRO A 85 -19.37 0.26 14.15
C PRO A 85 -18.35 1.06 13.30
N GLU A 86 -17.18 0.45 13.07
CA GLU A 86 -16.18 0.96 12.14
C GLU A 86 -16.76 1.09 10.73
N ASP A 87 -16.55 2.26 10.14
CA ASP A 87 -17.02 2.59 8.81
C ASP A 87 -16.32 1.71 7.77
N GLN A 88 -17.13 0.95 7.03
CA GLN A 88 -16.63 0.07 5.98
C GLN A 88 -16.10 0.86 4.77
N ASP A 89 -16.48 2.13 4.60
CA ASP A 89 -15.91 2.95 3.52
C ASP A 89 -14.48 3.40 3.84
N TRP A 90 -14.07 3.38 5.11
CA TRP A 90 -12.71 3.71 5.52
C TRP A 90 -11.75 2.51 5.40
N TYR A 91 -12.03 1.42 6.13
CA TYR A 91 -11.18 0.23 6.17
C TYR A 91 -11.94 -1.06 5.84
N GLY A 92 -12.96 -0.97 4.98
CA GLY A 92 -13.74 -2.13 4.56
C GLY A 92 -13.03 -3.06 3.60
N PHE A 93 -13.80 -4.00 3.08
CA PHE A 93 -13.30 -5.11 2.28
C PHE A 93 -12.58 -4.66 1.01
N GLY A 94 -13.12 -3.66 0.30
CA GLY A 94 -12.54 -3.15 -0.95
C GLY A 94 -11.16 -2.51 -0.76
N GLY A 95 -11.04 -1.56 0.17
CA GLY A 95 -9.78 -0.88 0.47
C GLY A 95 -8.69 -1.83 0.96
N ARG A 96 -9.05 -2.80 1.82
CA ARG A 96 -8.14 -3.85 2.28
C ARG A 96 -7.66 -4.74 1.14
N SER A 97 -8.59 -5.24 0.33
CA SER A 97 -8.28 -6.14 -0.78
C SER A 97 -7.39 -5.48 -1.83
N ALA A 98 -7.59 -4.18 -2.11
CA ALA A 98 -6.75 -3.42 -3.02
C ALA A 98 -5.30 -3.33 -2.54
N ARG A 99 -5.07 -3.00 -1.26
CA ARG A 99 -3.72 -2.90 -0.66
C ARG A 99 -3.00 -4.24 -0.60
N PHE A 100 -3.72 -5.32 -0.28
CA PHE A 100 -3.15 -6.67 -0.30
C PHE A 100 -2.79 -7.12 -1.71
N THR A 101 -3.66 -6.82 -2.68
CA THR A 101 -3.40 -7.10 -4.10
C THR A 101 -2.20 -6.30 -4.59
N GLU A 102 -2.06 -5.03 -4.19
CA GLU A 102 -0.90 -4.21 -4.50
C GLU A 102 0.40 -4.84 -4.01
N THR A 103 0.44 -5.23 -2.74
CA THR A 103 1.58 -5.92 -2.13
C THR A 103 1.92 -7.21 -2.89
N MET A 104 0.90 -8.00 -3.25
CA MET A 104 1.09 -9.24 -4.02
C MET A 104 1.71 -8.96 -5.40
N VAL A 105 1.17 -7.99 -6.14
CA VAL A 105 1.63 -7.67 -7.50
C VAL A 105 3.07 -7.12 -7.45
N ILE A 106 3.41 -6.28 -6.49
CA ILE A 106 4.80 -5.80 -6.30
C ILE A 106 5.74 -6.99 -6.07
N GLY A 107 5.38 -7.91 -5.18
CA GLY A 107 6.15 -9.13 -4.92
C GLY A 107 6.36 -9.97 -6.19
N LEU A 108 5.31 -10.18 -6.99
CA LEU A 108 5.38 -10.96 -8.23
C LEU A 108 6.16 -10.28 -9.35
N VAL A 109 6.05 -8.95 -9.49
CA VAL A 109 6.72 -8.20 -10.57
C VAL A 109 8.22 -8.07 -10.32
N PHE A 110 8.64 -7.89 -9.06
CA PHE A 110 10.04 -7.62 -8.73
C PHE A 110 10.79 -8.84 -8.19
N CYS A 111 10.17 -10.01 -8.04
CA CYS A 111 10.84 -11.21 -7.53
C CYS A 111 12.06 -11.64 -8.37
N SER A 112 12.01 -11.43 -9.69
CA SER A 112 13.11 -11.75 -10.60
C SER A 112 14.23 -10.70 -10.57
N VAL A 113 13.94 -9.48 -10.11
CA VAL A 113 14.91 -8.37 -10.00
C VAL A 113 15.61 -8.41 -8.64
N SER A 114 14.85 -8.62 -7.56
CA SER A 114 15.36 -8.69 -6.19
C SER A 114 14.62 -9.76 -5.39
N PRO A 115 15.25 -10.91 -5.09
CA PRO A 115 14.59 -12.00 -4.35
C PRO A 115 14.23 -11.61 -2.92
N LEU A 116 14.84 -10.56 -2.37
CA LEU A 116 14.54 -10.03 -1.05
C LEU A 116 13.08 -9.53 -0.96
N ILE A 117 12.52 -9.01 -2.06
CA ILE A 117 11.15 -8.50 -2.06
C ILE A 117 10.13 -9.61 -1.79
N THR A 118 10.42 -10.84 -2.22
CA THR A 118 9.58 -12.02 -1.95
C THR A 118 9.52 -12.31 -0.47
N LEU A 119 10.66 -12.23 0.24
CA LEU A 119 10.71 -12.42 1.69
C LEU A 119 9.91 -11.34 2.41
N LEU A 120 10.07 -10.07 2.04
CA LEU A 120 9.30 -8.97 2.64
C LEU A 120 7.79 -9.10 2.37
N THR A 121 7.42 -9.53 1.16
CA THR A 121 6.02 -9.79 0.79
C THR A 121 5.43 -10.92 1.65
N PHE A 122 6.17 -12.01 1.87
CA PHE A 122 5.75 -13.08 2.75
C PHE A 122 5.54 -12.61 4.19
N ILE A 123 6.49 -11.84 4.73
CA ILE A 123 6.38 -11.24 6.07
C ILE A 123 5.15 -10.34 6.14
N ASN A 124 4.89 -9.52 5.11
CA ASN A 124 3.69 -8.67 5.07
C ASN A 124 2.40 -9.50 5.19
N PHE A 125 2.26 -10.58 4.42
CA PHE A 125 1.07 -11.44 4.50
C PHE A 125 0.95 -12.17 5.83
N PHE A 126 2.08 -12.55 6.45
CA PHE A 126 2.08 -13.09 7.81
C PHE A 126 1.56 -12.05 8.82
N ILE A 127 2.06 -10.81 8.77
CA ILE A 127 1.58 -9.70 9.60
C ILE A 127 0.09 -9.47 9.38
N CYS A 128 -0.37 -9.40 8.13
CA CYS A 128 -1.78 -9.25 7.80
C CYS A 128 -2.63 -10.38 8.42
N LYS A 129 -2.17 -11.63 8.34
CA LYS A 129 -2.87 -12.77 8.93
C LYS A 129 -3.02 -12.62 10.45
N VAL A 130 -1.96 -12.17 11.14
CA VAL A 130 -1.99 -11.98 12.60
C VAL A 130 -2.86 -10.78 12.99
N VAL A 131 -2.64 -9.63 12.36
CA VAL A 131 -3.34 -8.37 12.69
C VAL A 131 -4.83 -8.47 12.38
N TYR A 132 -5.18 -8.86 11.15
CA TYR A 132 -6.58 -8.93 10.75
C TYR A 132 -7.27 -10.19 11.29
N GLY A 133 -6.52 -11.25 11.60
CA GLY A 133 -7.04 -12.39 12.34
C GLY A 133 -7.40 -12.06 13.79
N TYR A 134 -6.75 -11.06 14.40
CA TYR A 134 -7.12 -10.54 15.73
C TYR A 134 -8.28 -9.53 15.67
N LEU A 135 -8.40 -8.75 14.58
CA LEU A 135 -9.43 -7.72 14.43
C LEU A 135 -10.80 -8.24 13.99
N LEU A 136 -10.84 -9.44 13.40
CA LEU A 136 -12.05 -10.20 13.03
C LEU A 136 -12.59 -10.97 14.23
#